data_AF-A0A9D3RNP9-F1
#
_entry.id   AF-A0A9D3RNP9-F1
#
_cell.length_a   1.000
_cell.length_b   1.000
_cell.length_c   1.000
_cell.angle_alpha   90.00
_cell.angle_beta   90.00
_cell.angle_gamma   90.00
#
_symmetry.space_group_name_H-M   'P 1'
#
loop_
_entity.id
_entity.type
_entity.pdbx_description
1 polymer ?
#
loop_
_entity_poly.entity_id
_entity_poly.type
_entity_poly.pdbx_seq_one_letter_code
_entity_poly.pdbx_strand_id
1 'polypeptide(L)'
;MAAPKTATEKAAKRKRILITVLAVLVVLAILVVAGYFVKKLIDSKYFFCVRSFKFIPLDKACDGKADCSGGEDESTCVSSLTANTTFPVRLVSSSQVLQVYRPGSGWRTVCAEDWSPQHTETTCRQLGYSVNPGMSKVEVGTLPSDFRASFCGVRSDPGAASTIEQAVFDRQSCSSGAAVSLTCSNCGDQAAEDRIVGGTGTTIEEWPWQVSLQQNGQHTCGVPGDPALGRHGSALLLRK
;
A
#
# COMPACT_ATOMS: atom_id res chain seq x y z
N MET A 1 -79.53 8.89 -30.24
CA MET A 1 -78.44 8.64 -31.22
C MET A 1 -77.24 9.45 -30.77
N ALA A 2 -76.22 8.83 -30.18
CA ALA A 2 -75.01 9.53 -29.73
C ALA A 2 -73.94 9.46 -30.84
N ALA A 3 -73.51 10.61 -31.35
CA ALA A 3 -72.57 10.71 -32.45
C ALA A 3 -71.17 10.17 -32.07
N PRO A 4 -70.49 9.44 -32.98
CA PRO A 4 -69.19 8.86 -32.70
C PRO A 4 -68.10 9.94 -32.69
N LYS A 5 -67.37 10.05 -31.57
CA LYS A 5 -66.25 11.00 -31.43
C LYS A 5 -65.15 10.70 -32.45
N THR A 6 -64.88 11.67 -33.31
CA THR A 6 -63.92 11.68 -34.43
C THR A 6 -62.49 11.31 -34.01
N ALA A 7 -61.83 10.46 -34.81
CA ALA A 7 -60.51 9.87 -34.57
C ALA A 7 -59.37 10.89 -34.30
N THR A 8 -59.52 12.12 -34.81
CA THR A 8 -58.57 13.24 -34.66
C THR A 8 -58.45 13.74 -33.22
N GLU A 9 -59.53 13.68 -32.42
CA GLU A 9 -59.56 14.20 -31.05
C GLU A 9 -58.81 13.26 -30.06
N LYS A 10 -58.90 11.94 -30.30
CA LYS A 10 -58.18 10.91 -29.54
C LYS A 10 -56.66 10.99 -29.78
N ALA A 11 -56.24 11.26 -31.02
CA ALA A 11 -54.84 11.43 -31.38
C ALA A 11 -54.21 12.67 -30.72
N ALA A 12 -54.93 13.79 -30.68
CA ALA A 12 -54.49 15.01 -30.01
C ALA A 12 -54.35 14.82 -28.49
N LYS A 13 -55.29 14.11 -27.85
CA LYS A 13 -55.23 13.79 -26.42
C LYS A 13 -54.05 12.86 -26.09
N ARG A 14 -53.79 11.86 -26.92
CA ARG A 14 -52.64 10.94 -26.77
C ARG A 14 -51.30 11.66 -26.93
N LYS A 15 -51.21 12.62 -27.86
CA LYS A 15 -50.02 13.44 -28.09
C LYS A 15 -49.73 14.36 -26.88
N ARG A 16 -50.77 14.98 -26.29
CA ARG A 16 -50.62 15.77 -25.04
C ARG A 16 -50.12 14.93 -23.87
N ILE A 17 -50.66 13.71 -23.69
CA ILE A 17 -50.20 12.78 -22.65
C ILE A 17 -48.73 12.39 -22.87
N LEU A 18 -48.35 12.08 -24.12
CA LEU A 18 -46.95 11.74 -24.45
C LEU A 18 -45.99 12.90 -24.14
N ILE A 19 -46.38 14.14 -24.47
CA ILE A 19 -45.58 15.34 -24.17
C ILE A 19 -45.44 15.53 -22.66
N THR A 20 -46.52 15.37 -21.89
CA THR A 20 -46.44 15.50 -20.42
C THR A 20 -45.56 14.42 -19.80
N VAL A 21 -45.62 13.18 -20.29
CA VAL A 21 -44.77 12.09 -19.81
C VAL A 21 -43.30 12.35 -20.15
N LEU A 22 -43.01 12.79 -21.37
CA LEU A 22 -41.65 13.18 -21.77
C LEU A 22 -41.12 14.33 -20.91
N ALA A 23 -41.93 15.37 -20.66
CA ALA A 23 -41.54 16.48 -19.80
C ALA A 23 -41.20 16.03 -18.37
N VAL A 24 -42.02 15.15 -17.78
CA VAL A 24 -41.75 14.59 -16.45
C VAL A 24 -40.45 13.77 -16.43
N LEU A 25 -40.21 12.95 -17.46
CA LEU A 25 -38.97 12.17 -17.56
C LEU A 25 -37.73 13.05 -17.69
N VAL A 26 -37.81 14.14 -18.47
CA VAL A 26 -36.71 15.10 -18.59
C VAL A 26 -36.43 15.80 -17.25
N VAL A 27 -37.47 16.21 -16.52
CA VAL A 27 -37.31 16.83 -15.20
C VAL A 27 -36.67 15.85 -14.21
N LEU A 28 -37.10 14.58 -14.18
CA LEU A 28 -36.50 13.56 -13.34
C LEU A 28 -35.03 13.32 -13.69
N ALA A 29 -34.68 13.27 -14.98
CA ALA A 29 -33.30 13.13 -15.43
C ALA A 29 -32.43 14.32 -14.96
N ILE A 30 -32.94 15.55 -15.06
CA ILE A 30 -32.24 16.75 -14.58
C ILE A 30 -32.00 16.67 -13.06
N LEU A 31 -33.00 16.26 -12.27
CA LEU A 31 -32.86 16.12 -10.81
C LEU A 31 -31.80 15.08 -10.43
N VAL A 32 -31.75 13.95 -11.15
CA VAL A 32 -30.73 12.92 -10.92
C VAL A 32 -29.33 13.45 -11.23
N VAL A 33 -29.16 14.15 -12.36
CA VAL A 33 -27.88 14.75 -12.75
C VAL A 33 -27.45 15.81 -11.73
N ALA A 34 -28.37 16.69 -11.32
CA ALA A 34 -28.10 17.71 -10.30
C ALA A 34 -27.68 17.06 -8.96
N GLY A 35 -28.40 16.03 -8.51
CA GLY A 35 -28.06 15.29 -7.30
C GLY A 35 -26.68 14.62 -7.38
N TYR A 36 -26.32 14.05 -8.53
CA TYR A 36 -24.99 13.48 -8.76
C TYR A 36 -23.88 14.53 -8.65
N PHE A 37 -24.05 15.71 -9.27
CA PHE A 37 -23.07 16.80 -9.17
C PHE A 37 -22.94 17.35 -7.75
N VAL A 38 -24.05 17.52 -7.04
CA VAL A 38 -24.04 17.95 -5.62
C VAL A 38 -23.29 16.93 -4.77
N LYS A 39 -23.55 15.63 -4.94
CA LYS A 39 -22.81 14.58 -4.23
C LYS A 39 -21.31 14.64 -4.52
N LYS A 40 -20.91 14.77 -5.79
CA LYS A 40 -19.50 14.90 -6.18
C LYS A 40 -18.81 16.11 -5.55
N LEU A 41 -19.51 17.25 -5.47
CA LEU A 41 -19.01 18.47 -4.83
C LEU A 41 -18.82 18.30 -3.33
N ILE A 42 -19.78 17.67 -2.65
CA ILE A 42 -19.72 17.41 -1.21
C ILE A 42 -18.59 16.43 -0.90
N ASP A 43 -18.53 15.30 -1.60
CA ASP A 43 -17.49 14.26 -1.41
C ASP A 43 -16.07 14.80 -1.70
N SER A 44 -15.93 15.87 -2.49
CA SER A 44 -14.64 16.51 -2.79
C SER A 44 -14.18 17.53 -1.75
N LYS A 45 -15.07 18.02 -0.88
CA LYS A 45 -14.80 19.15 0.04
C LYS A 45 -15.04 18.80 1.50
N TYR A 46 -15.88 17.80 1.77
CA TYR A 46 -16.36 17.46 3.10
C TYR A 46 -16.28 15.96 3.34
N PHE A 47 -15.92 15.59 4.55
CA PHE A 47 -16.05 14.24 5.09
C PHE A 47 -17.34 14.16 5.91
N PHE A 48 -18.09 13.07 5.75
CA PHE A 48 -19.36 12.87 6.44
C PHE A 48 -19.20 11.88 7.59
N CYS A 49 -19.34 12.38 8.82
CA CYS A 49 -19.41 11.57 10.03
C CYS A 49 -20.74 10.82 10.06
N VAL A 50 -20.72 9.49 9.90
CA VAL A 50 -21.93 8.65 9.86
C VAL A 50 -22.59 8.56 11.23
N ARG A 51 -21.82 8.55 12.31
CA ARG A 51 -22.36 8.39 13.67
C ARG A 51 -22.97 9.68 14.23
N SER A 52 -22.41 10.83 13.87
CA SER A 52 -22.87 12.13 14.37
C SER A 52 -23.66 12.95 13.36
N PHE A 53 -23.89 12.42 12.15
CA PHE A 53 -24.56 13.12 11.04
C PHE A 53 -23.99 14.53 10.79
N LYS A 54 -22.67 14.66 10.90
CA LYS A 54 -21.95 15.93 10.82
C LYS A 54 -21.05 15.95 9.60
N PHE A 55 -21.03 17.07 8.89
CA PHE A 55 -20.03 17.32 7.86
C PHE A 55 -18.84 18.05 8.48
N ILE A 56 -17.64 17.52 8.24
CA ILE A 56 -16.38 18.19 8.55
C ILE A 56 -15.65 18.50 7.24
N PRO A 57 -14.87 19.58 7.17
CA PRO A 57 -13.96 19.81 6.05
C PRO A 57 -12.97 18.64 5.87
N LEU A 58 -12.59 18.34 4.63
CA LEU A 58 -11.69 17.22 4.33
C LEU A 58 -10.30 17.37 5.00
N ASP A 59 -9.86 18.61 5.24
CA ASP A 59 -8.61 18.96 5.95
C ASP A 59 -8.61 18.59 7.44
N LYS A 60 -9.79 18.33 8.01
CA LYS A 60 -9.97 17.89 9.40
C LYS A 60 -10.19 16.39 9.54
N ALA A 61 -10.35 15.69 8.42
CA ALA A 61 -10.31 14.23 8.45
C ALA A 61 -8.83 13.81 8.44
N CYS A 62 -8.44 12.91 9.35
CA CYS A 62 -7.06 12.44 9.49
C CYS A 62 -6.06 13.50 9.96
N ASP A 63 -6.49 14.46 10.78
CA ASP A 63 -5.64 15.50 11.34
C ASP A 63 -5.07 15.14 12.73
N GLY A 64 -5.35 13.93 13.21
CA GLY A 64 -4.94 13.44 14.52
C GLY A 64 -5.85 13.89 15.66
N LYS A 65 -6.98 14.56 15.37
CA LYS A 65 -7.95 15.03 16.35
C LYS A 65 -9.33 14.47 16.06
N ALA A 66 -9.95 13.87 17.08
CA ALA A 66 -11.32 13.36 16.96
C ALA A 66 -12.35 14.51 16.87
N ASP A 67 -12.71 14.90 15.66
CA ASP A 67 -13.76 15.88 15.35
C ASP A 67 -15.13 15.24 15.09
N CYS A 68 -15.17 13.94 14.76
CA CYS A 68 -16.37 13.10 14.74
C CYS A 68 -16.58 12.32 16.06
N SER A 69 -17.83 11.92 16.33
CA SER A 69 -18.16 11.12 17.52
C SER A 69 -17.56 9.72 17.42
N GLY A 70 -16.65 9.39 18.34
CA GLY A 70 -15.93 8.12 18.34
C GLY A 70 -14.71 8.08 17.42
N GLY A 71 -14.22 9.24 16.95
CA GLY A 71 -12.97 9.34 16.18
C GLY A 71 -13.01 8.61 14.83
N GLU A 72 -14.19 8.49 14.21
CA GLU A 72 -14.34 7.77 12.95
C GLU A 72 -13.60 8.45 11.79
N ASP A 73 -13.45 9.77 11.86
CA ASP A 73 -12.57 10.61 11.04
C ASP A 73 -11.10 10.22 11.12
N GLU A 74 -10.65 9.65 12.24
CA GLU A 74 -9.26 9.23 12.47
C GLU A 74 -9.05 7.71 12.32
N SER A 75 -10.14 6.95 12.22
CA SER A 75 -10.09 5.48 12.32
C SER A 75 -9.67 4.78 11.02
N THR A 76 -9.95 5.37 9.86
CA THR A 76 -9.70 4.78 8.53
C THR A 76 -8.73 5.64 7.74
N CYS A 77 -7.82 6.30 8.45
CA CYS A 77 -6.76 7.06 7.84
C CYS A 77 -5.71 6.09 7.32
N VAL A 78 -5.61 6.00 5.99
CA VAL A 78 -4.38 5.51 5.38
C VAL A 78 -3.36 6.56 5.75
N SER A 79 -2.46 6.25 6.69
CA SER A 79 -1.29 7.07 6.90
C SER A 79 -0.64 7.21 5.53
N SER A 80 -0.73 8.38 4.91
CA SER A 80 0.09 8.67 3.76
C SER A 80 1.50 8.68 4.35
N LEU A 81 2.16 7.52 4.31
CA LEU A 81 3.58 7.43 4.52
C LEU A 81 4.18 8.10 3.28
N THR A 82 4.14 9.43 3.28
CA THR A 82 5.11 10.23 2.56
C THR A 82 6.41 9.86 3.26
N ALA A 83 7.09 8.84 2.73
CA ALA A 83 8.46 8.55 3.08
C ALA A 83 9.25 9.77 2.59
N ASN A 84 9.19 10.85 3.37
CA ASN A 84 10.24 11.83 3.40
C ASN A 84 11.48 10.99 3.69
N THR A 85 12.37 10.85 2.71
CA THR A 85 13.34 9.76 2.56
C THR A 85 14.37 9.76 3.70
N THR A 86 13.99 9.35 4.90
CA THR A 86 14.84 9.34 6.10
C THR A 86 15.57 8.00 6.27
N PHE A 87 15.20 6.98 5.49
CA PHE A 87 15.87 5.68 5.50
C PHE A 87 16.72 5.54 4.24
N PRO A 88 18.01 5.92 4.28
CA PRO A 88 18.86 5.84 3.11
C PRO A 88 19.28 4.40 2.79
N VAL A 89 18.88 3.41 3.60
CA VAL A 89 19.19 1.99 3.42
C VAL A 89 17.91 1.20 3.24
N ARG A 90 17.88 0.28 2.27
CA ARG A 90 16.75 -0.66 2.07
C ARG A 90 17.23 -2.02 1.55
N LEU A 91 16.42 -3.04 1.79
CA LEU A 91 16.52 -4.34 1.12
C LEU A 91 15.43 -4.42 0.05
N VAL A 92 15.79 -4.81 -1.17
CA VAL A 92 14.88 -4.89 -2.31
C VAL A 92 14.82 -6.30 -2.90
N SER A 93 13.74 -6.58 -3.61
CA SER A 93 13.48 -7.88 -4.26
C SER A 93 13.23 -9.02 -3.27
N SER A 94 12.83 -10.18 -3.79
CA SER A 94 12.79 -11.45 -3.04
C SER A 94 14.18 -11.91 -2.61
N SER A 95 15.21 -11.49 -3.33
CA SER A 95 16.61 -11.79 -3.04
C SER A 95 17.25 -10.83 -2.00
N GLN A 96 16.46 -9.99 -1.32
CA GLN A 96 16.89 -9.11 -0.22
C GLN A 96 18.20 -8.33 -0.50
N VAL A 97 18.31 -7.77 -1.70
CA VAL A 97 19.52 -7.08 -2.17
C VAL A 97 19.62 -5.72 -1.50
N LEU A 98 20.80 -5.40 -0.97
CA LEU A 98 21.05 -4.15 -0.27
C LEU A 98 21.19 -2.97 -1.23
N GLN A 99 20.39 -1.92 -0.98
CA GLN A 99 20.51 -0.64 -1.66
C GLN A 99 20.69 0.52 -0.69
N VAL A 100 21.52 1.46 -1.11
CA VAL A 100 21.89 2.68 -0.39
C VAL A 100 21.53 3.90 -1.23
N TYR A 101 20.94 4.91 -0.61
CA TYR A 101 20.53 6.16 -1.24
C TYR A 101 21.61 7.23 -1.10
N ARG A 102 22.08 7.74 -2.25
CA ARG A 102 23.06 8.82 -2.30
C ARG A 102 22.42 10.12 -2.80
N PRO A 103 22.58 11.25 -2.07
CA PRO A 103 22.08 12.54 -2.52
C PRO A 103 22.58 12.88 -3.92
N GLY A 104 21.68 13.33 -4.80
CA GLY A 104 21.98 13.71 -6.19
C GLY A 104 22.12 12.55 -7.17
N SER A 105 22.30 11.32 -6.69
CA SER A 105 22.52 10.16 -7.54
C SER A 105 21.50 9.02 -7.39
N GLY A 106 20.66 9.10 -6.35
CA GLY A 106 19.59 8.13 -6.13
C GLY A 106 20.06 6.83 -5.49
N TRP A 107 19.26 5.78 -5.69
CA TRP A 107 19.48 4.45 -5.12
C TRP A 107 20.57 3.68 -5.87
N ARG A 108 21.43 3.00 -5.13
CA ARG A 108 22.53 2.20 -5.66
C ARG A 108 22.62 0.85 -5.01
N THR A 109 22.97 -0.15 -5.81
CA THR A 109 23.15 -1.53 -5.36
C THR A 109 24.55 -1.70 -4.77
N VAL A 110 24.66 -2.30 -3.59
CA VAL A 110 25.97 -2.47 -2.92
C VAL A 110 26.65 -3.75 -3.42
N CYS A 111 27.90 -3.63 -3.85
CA CYS A 111 28.72 -4.74 -4.32
C CYS A 111 29.20 -5.62 -3.16
N ALA A 112 29.34 -6.92 -3.41
CA ALA A 112 29.80 -7.90 -2.42
C ALA A 112 31.32 -7.92 -2.20
N GLU A 113 32.06 -7.11 -2.95
CA GLU A 113 33.49 -6.88 -2.76
C GLU A 113 33.76 -6.19 -1.42
N ASP A 114 34.81 -6.64 -0.72
CA ASP A 114 35.29 -6.04 0.53
C ASP A 114 34.23 -5.98 1.65
N TRP A 115 33.13 -6.73 1.50
CA TRP A 115 32.11 -6.81 2.52
C TRP A 115 32.55 -7.74 3.66
N SER A 116 32.40 -7.27 4.89
CA SER A 116 32.78 -7.99 6.10
C SER A 116 31.56 -8.35 6.95
N PRO A 117 31.67 -9.34 7.85
CA PRO A 117 30.62 -9.62 8.82
C PRO A 117 30.23 -8.42 9.69
N GLN A 118 31.18 -7.50 9.99
CA GLN A 118 30.86 -6.28 10.74
C GLN A 118 29.94 -5.33 9.96
N HIS A 119 30.08 -5.27 8.64
CA HIS A 119 29.17 -4.51 7.77
C HIS A 119 27.76 -5.10 7.80
N THR A 120 27.64 -6.43 7.80
CA THR A 120 26.35 -7.14 7.97
C THR A 120 25.69 -6.76 9.29
N GLU A 121 26.41 -6.87 10.40
CA GLU A 121 25.88 -6.57 11.74
C GLU A 121 25.44 -5.11 11.87
N THR A 122 26.28 -4.17 11.42
CA THR A 122 25.98 -2.74 11.45
C THR A 122 24.76 -2.40 10.59
N THR A 123 24.68 -2.96 9.38
CA THR A 123 23.57 -2.69 8.45
C THR A 123 22.26 -3.26 8.98
N CYS A 124 22.25 -4.49 9.50
CA CYS A 124 21.04 -5.09 10.06
C CYS A 124 20.56 -4.33 11.30
N ARG A 125 21.48 -3.90 12.18
CA ARG A 125 21.15 -3.03 13.32
C ARG A 125 20.56 -1.69 12.88
N GLN A 126 21.10 -1.09 11.81
CA GLN A 126 20.57 0.15 11.24
C GLN A 126 19.17 -0.02 10.67
N LEU A 127 18.84 -1.21 10.17
CA LEU A 127 17.49 -1.59 9.72
C LEU A 127 16.54 -1.98 10.86
N GLY A 128 16.99 -1.92 12.12
CA GLY A 128 16.19 -2.24 13.31
C GLY A 128 16.16 -3.73 13.67
N TYR A 129 16.98 -4.55 13.02
CA TYR A 129 17.08 -5.98 13.31
C TYR A 129 18.35 -6.31 14.11
N SER A 130 18.23 -7.18 15.10
CA SER A 130 19.33 -7.55 16.00
C SER A 130 19.57 -9.06 16.09
N VAL A 131 18.80 -9.86 15.35
CA VAL A 131 18.77 -11.33 15.51
C VAL A 131 19.30 -12.02 14.25
N ASN A 132 20.41 -12.75 14.41
CA ASN A 132 21.02 -13.62 13.39
C ASN A 132 21.29 -12.96 12.02
N PRO A 133 22.10 -11.88 11.95
CA PRO A 133 22.43 -11.22 10.70
C PRO A 133 23.27 -12.14 9.79
N GLY A 134 22.72 -12.47 8.61
CA GLY A 134 23.34 -13.26 7.57
C GLY A 134 23.62 -12.45 6.31
N MET A 135 24.63 -12.88 5.55
CA MET A 135 24.93 -12.35 4.22
C MET A 135 24.95 -13.50 3.20
N SER A 136 24.45 -13.21 2.01
CA SER A 136 24.67 -14.00 0.79
C SER A 136 25.09 -13.11 -0.39
N LYS A 137 25.54 -13.73 -1.48
CA LYS A 137 25.95 -13.05 -2.71
C LYS A 137 24.96 -13.36 -3.82
N VAL A 138 24.50 -12.33 -4.53
CA VAL A 138 23.58 -12.46 -5.66
C VAL A 138 24.25 -11.93 -6.91
N GLU A 139 24.23 -12.69 -7.99
CA GLU A 139 24.81 -12.27 -9.26
C GLU A 139 24.06 -11.05 -9.81
N VAL A 140 24.81 -9.98 -10.11
CA VAL A 140 24.26 -8.73 -10.64
C VAL A 140 23.46 -8.97 -11.93
N GLY A 141 23.85 -9.95 -12.74
CA GLY A 141 23.16 -10.30 -13.99
C GLY A 141 21.72 -10.78 -13.80
N THR A 142 21.39 -11.35 -12.63
CA THR A 142 20.06 -11.89 -12.32
C THR A 142 19.10 -10.83 -11.77
N LEU A 143 19.60 -9.64 -11.42
CA LEU A 143 18.80 -8.56 -10.85
C LEU A 143 17.92 -7.88 -11.92
N PRO A 144 16.77 -7.28 -11.55
CA PRO A 144 16.03 -6.37 -12.42
C PRO A 144 16.91 -5.24 -13.00
N SER A 145 16.55 -4.73 -14.19
CA SER A 145 17.30 -3.66 -14.88
C SER A 145 17.52 -2.42 -14.02
N ASP A 146 16.51 -2.06 -13.22
CA ASP A 146 16.53 -0.88 -12.35
C ASP A 146 17.61 -0.97 -11.27
N PHE A 147 18.01 -2.18 -10.89
CA PHE A 147 19.02 -2.42 -9.85
C PHE A 147 20.43 -2.59 -10.43
N ARG A 148 20.57 -2.65 -11.76
CA ARG A 148 21.84 -2.78 -12.49
C ARG A 148 22.41 -1.45 -12.99
N ALA A 149 21.72 -0.34 -12.76
CA ALA A 149 22.10 0.96 -13.31
C ALA A 149 23.21 1.67 -12.52
N SER A 150 23.26 1.48 -11.18
CA SER A 150 24.20 2.20 -10.31
C SER A 150 24.67 1.32 -9.16
N PHE A 151 25.97 1.40 -8.84
CA PHE A 151 26.61 0.54 -7.83
C PHE A 151 27.39 1.34 -6.78
N CYS A 152 27.57 0.73 -5.61
CA CYS A 152 28.47 1.19 -4.57
C CYS A 152 29.45 0.09 -4.15
N GLY A 153 30.71 0.45 -3.96
CA GLY A 153 31.70 -0.40 -3.27
C GLY A 153 31.70 -0.12 -1.77
N VAL A 154 32.24 -1.05 -0.98
CA VAL A 154 32.37 -0.92 0.47
C VAL A 154 33.84 -0.79 0.84
N ARG A 155 34.16 0.06 1.83
CA ARG A 155 35.52 0.18 2.36
C ARG A 155 35.84 -1.03 3.25
N SER A 156 37.04 -1.58 3.08
CA SER A 156 37.51 -2.75 3.84
C SER A 156 37.78 -2.48 5.32
N ASP A 157 37.80 -1.20 5.76
CA ASP A 157 37.99 -0.83 7.17
C ASP A 157 36.65 -0.52 7.86
N PRO A 158 36.10 -1.46 8.65
CA PRO A 158 34.82 -1.29 9.34
C PRO A 158 34.91 -0.38 10.57
N GLY A 159 36.12 -0.02 11.03
CA GLY A 159 36.31 0.76 12.26
C GLY A 159 36.01 2.26 12.13
N ALA A 160 35.90 2.76 10.90
CA ALA A 160 35.75 4.20 10.63
C ALA A 160 34.30 4.67 10.41
N ALA A 161 33.34 3.77 10.21
CA ALA A 161 31.99 4.12 9.81
C ALA A 161 30.94 3.57 10.79
N SER A 162 30.13 4.46 11.38
CA SER A 162 29.05 4.06 12.29
C SER A 162 27.77 3.61 11.55
N THR A 163 27.69 3.90 10.25
CA THR A 163 26.56 3.58 9.37
C THR A 163 27.06 3.09 8.02
N ILE A 164 26.30 2.24 7.35
CA ILE A 164 26.70 1.71 6.03
C ILE A 164 26.85 2.82 4.98
N GLU A 165 26.04 3.87 5.11
CA GLU A 165 26.11 5.08 4.26
C GLU A 165 27.52 5.69 4.21
N GLN A 166 28.21 5.74 5.34
CA GLN A 166 29.56 6.30 5.45
C GLN A 166 30.64 5.32 4.98
N ALA A 167 30.34 4.02 5.04
CA ALA A 167 31.27 2.95 4.64
C ALA A 167 31.32 2.72 3.13
N VAL A 168 30.30 3.15 2.39
CA VAL A 168 30.23 2.93 0.93
C VAL A 168 30.82 4.08 0.10
N PHE A 169 31.11 3.82 -1.16
CA PHE A 169 31.54 4.81 -2.16
C PHE A 169 31.00 4.44 -3.55
N ASP A 170 30.86 5.42 -4.43
CA ASP A 170 30.26 5.21 -5.75
C ASP A 170 31.19 4.40 -6.68
N ARG A 171 30.61 3.45 -7.42
CA ARG A 171 31.32 2.61 -8.38
C ARG A 171 30.48 2.38 -9.64
N GLN A 172 31.14 2.22 -10.78
CA GLN A 172 30.47 2.01 -12.07
C GLN A 172 29.95 0.56 -12.24
N SER A 173 30.64 -0.42 -11.66
CA SER A 173 30.25 -1.85 -11.71
C SER A 173 30.87 -2.61 -10.55
N CYS A 174 30.36 -3.81 -10.24
CA CYS A 174 30.99 -4.72 -9.29
C CYS A 174 32.02 -5.61 -10.03
N SER A 175 33.29 -5.54 -9.64
CA SER A 175 34.38 -6.36 -10.20
C SER A 175 34.17 -7.87 -10.03
N SER A 176 33.50 -8.25 -8.94
CA SER A 176 33.11 -9.62 -8.59
C SER A 176 31.86 -10.10 -9.34
N GLY A 177 31.15 -9.20 -10.02
CA GLY A 177 29.85 -9.50 -10.63
C GLY A 177 28.73 -9.80 -9.62
N ALA A 178 28.96 -9.57 -8.32
CA ALA A 178 28.02 -9.91 -7.25
C ALA A 178 27.64 -8.70 -6.39
N ALA A 179 26.35 -8.66 -6.03
CA ALA A 179 25.76 -7.73 -5.08
C ALA A 179 25.52 -8.41 -3.72
N VAL A 180 25.41 -7.59 -2.68
CA VAL A 180 25.14 -8.02 -1.31
C VAL A 180 23.64 -8.33 -1.14
N SER A 181 23.34 -9.51 -0.64
CA SER A 181 22.03 -9.89 -0.09
C SER A 181 22.17 -10.03 1.43
N LEU A 182 21.25 -9.42 2.18
CA LEU A 182 21.25 -9.50 3.64
C LEU A 182 20.02 -10.20 4.16
N THR A 183 20.23 -11.11 5.11
CA THR A 183 19.16 -11.75 5.88
C THR A 183 19.28 -11.25 7.31
N CYS A 184 18.56 -10.18 7.63
CA CYS A 184 18.67 -9.52 8.94
C CYS A 184 17.76 -10.13 10.01
N SER A 185 16.87 -11.03 9.62
CA SER A 185 16.01 -11.80 10.51
C SER A 185 15.73 -13.15 9.86
N ASN A 186 15.47 -14.16 10.69
CA ASN A 186 14.98 -15.48 10.28
C ASN A 186 13.44 -15.55 10.24
N CYS A 187 12.77 -14.39 10.32
CA CYS A 187 11.33 -14.30 10.23
C CYS A 187 10.86 -13.89 8.84
N GLY A 188 9.70 -14.42 8.43
CA GLY A 188 9.07 -14.04 7.16
C GLY A 188 9.47 -14.89 5.96
N ASP A 189 10.11 -16.05 6.19
CA ASP A 189 10.27 -17.08 5.17
C ASP A 189 8.88 -17.64 4.84
N GLN A 190 8.28 -17.12 3.76
CA GLN A 190 7.01 -17.63 3.28
C GLN A 190 7.24 -18.95 2.56
N ALA A 191 6.61 -20.02 3.06
CA ALA A 191 6.22 -21.12 2.17
C ALA A 191 5.28 -20.53 1.11
N ALA A 192 5.60 -20.74 -0.16
CA ALA A 192 4.84 -20.24 -1.31
C ALA A 192 3.49 -20.96 -1.45
N GLU A 193 2.58 -20.76 -0.49
CA GLU A 193 1.18 -21.15 -0.64
C GLU A 193 0.34 -19.91 -0.94
N ASP A 194 0.04 -19.73 -2.23
CA ASP A 194 -0.67 -18.58 -2.77
C ASP A 194 -2.15 -18.47 -2.34
N ARG A 195 -2.71 -19.49 -1.65
CA ARG A 195 -4.15 -19.50 -1.36
C ARG A 195 -4.57 -20.43 -0.23
N ILE A 196 -5.17 -19.84 0.80
CA ILE A 196 -5.87 -20.57 1.86
C ILE A 196 -7.22 -21.07 1.34
N VAL A 197 -7.43 -22.39 1.30
CA VAL A 197 -8.73 -23.02 0.99
C VAL A 197 -9.06 -24.02 2.10
N GLY A 198 -10.19 -23.81 2.79
CA GLY A 198 -10.73 -24.79 3.76
C GLY A 198 -10.21 -24.71 5.20
N GLY A 199 -9.63 -23.59 5.64
CA GLY A 199 -9.17 -23.45 7.03
C GLY A 199 -10.22 -22.94 8.01
N THR A 200 -9.84 -22.88 9.29
CA THR A 200 -10.68 -22.48 10.44
C THR A 200 -10.40 -21.06 10.91
N GLY A 201 -11.41 -20.37 11.47
CA GLY A 201 -11.22 -19.04 12.05
C GLY A 201 -10.28 -19.06 13.26
N THR A 202 -9.51 -18.00 13.42
CA THR A 202 -8.46 -17.80 14.46
C THR A 202 -8.69 -16.49 15.21
N THR A 203 -8.02 -16.29 16.34
CA THR A 203 -8.03 -15.03 17.10
C THR A 203 -6.75 -14.21 16.87
N ILE A 204 -6.78 -12.92 17.20
CA ILE A 204 -5.64 -12.01 16.96
C ILE A 204 -4.41 -12.37 17.80
N GLU A 205 -4.61 -13.06 18.93
CA GLU A 205 -3.57 -13.52 19.85
C GLU A 205 -2.77 -14.70 19.29
N GLU A 206 -3.36 -15.49 18.39
CA GLU A 206 -2.71 -16.64 17.74
C GLU A 206 -1.79 -16.20 16.59
N TRP A 207 -2.07 -15.04 15.97
CA TRP A 207 -1.29 -14.46 14.87
C TRP A 207 -1.11 -12.95 15.05
N PRO A 208 -0.37 -12.51 16.08
CA PRO A 208 -0.30 -11.09 16.46
C PRO A 208 0.39 -10.20 15.42
N TRP A 209 1.17 -10.79 14.52
CA TRP A 209 1.82 -10.12 13.41
C TRP A 209 0.97 -10.04 12.13
N GLN A 210 -0.24 -10.60 12.15
CA GLN A 210 -1.13 -10.53 11.00
C GLN A 210 -1.65 -9.12 10.80
N VAL A 211 -1.48 -8.60 9.57
CA VAL A 211 -2.04 -7.32 9.16
C VAL A 211 -2.86 -7.46 7.89
N SER A 212 -3.84 -6.55 7.74
CA SER A 212 -4.69 -6.39 6.56
C SER A 212 -4.43 -5.02 5.96
N LEU A 213 -3.91 -5.00 4.74
CA LEU A 213 -3.80 -3.78 3.94
C LEU A 213 -5.16 -3.50 3.30
N GLN A 214 -5.72 -2.33 3.62
CA GLN A 214 -7.02 -1.92 3.08
C GLN A 214 -6.87 -0.69 2.19
N GLN A 215 -7.60 -0.67 1.07
CA GLN A 215 -7.74 0.50 0.21
C GLN A 215 -9.24 0.87 0.15
N ASN A 216 -9.58 2.11 0.48
CA ASN A 216 -10.97 2.59 0.55
C ASN A 216 -11.89 1.76 1.48
N GLY A 217 -11.35 1.27 2.60
CA GLY A 217 -12.08 0.43 3.56
C GLY A 217 -12.34 -1.01 3.09
N GLN A 218 -11.73 -1.43 1.97
CA GLN A 218 -11.80 -2.79 1.47
C GLN A 218 -10.43 -3.47 1.60
N HIS A 219 -10.41 -4.69 2.13
CA HIS A 219 -9.20 -5.53 2.19
C HIS A 219 -8.63 -5.76 0.78
N THR A 220 -7.37 -5.42 0.60
CA THR A 220 -6.61 -5.64 -0.63
C THR A 220 -5.71 -6.85 -0.50
N CYS A 221 -4.87 -6.90 0.54
CA CYS A 221 -3.98 -8.02 0.80
C CYS A 221 -3.66 -8.16 2.30
N GLY A 222 -3.38 -9.37 2.73
CA GLY A 222 -2.77 -9.62 4.03
C GLY A 222 -1.26 -9.72 3.89
N VAL A 223 -0.53 -9.50 4.98
CA VAL A 223 0.88 -9.93 5.06
C VAL A 223 0.89 -11.31 5.70
N PRO A 224 1.34 -12.37 5.00
CA PRO A 224 1.50 -13.69 5.59
C PRO A 224 2.51 -13.62 6.73
N GLY A 225 2.06 -14.07 7.90
CA GLY A 225 2.87 -14.20 9.10
C GLY A 225 3.87 -15.34 9.03
N ASP A 226 4.97 -15.17 9.77
CA ASP A 226 6.08 -16.12 9.90
C ASP A 226 5.65 -17.48 10.50
N PRO A 227 6.04 -18.64 9.92
CA PRO A 227 5.81 -19.95 10.50
C PRO A 227 6.88 -20.38 11.53
N ALA A 228 7.79 -19.50 11.96
CA ALA A 228 8.91 -19.87 12.85
C ALA A 228 8.54 -20.35 14.27
N LEU A 229 7.26 -20.41 14.65
CA LEU A 229 6.79 -21.20 15.79
C LEU A 229 5.94 -22.36 15.27
N GLY A 230 6.57 -23.53 15.14
CA GLY A 230 5.92 -24.72 14.62
C GLY A 230 4.62 -25.05 15.35
N ARG A 231 3.50 -24.99 14.61
CA ARG A 231 2.40 -25.97 14.62
C ARG A 231 1.33 -25.55 13.60
N HIS A 232 0.99 -26.52 12.74
CA HIS A 232 -0.23 -26.67 11.96
C HIS A 232 -0.90 -25.39 11.41
N GLY A 233 -0.88 -25.26 10.08
CA GLY A 233 -1.59 -24.22 9.34
C GLY A 233 -3.03 -24.03 9.81
N SER A 234 -3.41 -22.77 10.00
CA SER A 234 -4.77 -22.35 10.32
C SER A 234 -4.99 -20.92 9.83
N ALA A 235 -6.25 -20.62 9.47
CA ALA A 235 -6.62 -19.65 8.45
C ALA A 235 -6.99 -18.28 8.97
N LEU A 236 -7.09 -17.33 8.03
CA LEU A 236 -7.41 -15.94 8.30
C LEU A 236 -8.71 -15.50 7.63
N LEU A 237 -9.69 -15.14 8.46
CA LEU A 237 -10.85 -14.33 8.06
C LEU A 237 -11.15 -13.38 9.22
N LEU A 238 -10.44 -12.25 9.24
CA LEU A 238 -10.68 -11.20 10.24
C LEU A 238 -11.96 -10.44 9.85
N ARG A 239 -13.08 -10.80 10.49
CA ARG A 239 -14.23 -9.91 10.64
C ARG A 239 -14.14 -9.21 11.99
N LYS A 240 -14.25 -7.89 11.96
CA LYS A 240 -14.90 -7.13 13.01
C LYS A 240 -16.08 -6.39 12.39
#